data_AF-A0A672NQD8-F1
#
_entry.id   AF-A0A672NQD8-F1
#
_cell.length_a   1.000
_cell.length_b   1.000
_cell.length_c   1.000
_cell.angle_alpha   90.00
_cell.angle_beta   90.00
_cell.angle_gamma   90.00
#
_symmetry.space_group_name_H-M   'P 1'
#
loop_
_entity.id
_entity.type
_entity.pdbx_description
1 polymer ?
#
loop_
_entity_poly.entity_id
_entity_poly.type
_entity_poly.pdbx_seq_one_letter_code
_entity_poly.pdbx_strand_id
1 'polypeptide(L)'
;MESQKKSIQPANKTSASEEDKEEQCCANTSCEESEKQEPSSPKQGDFSDPVYKEIAVANGTINRMNRDQLCAKCAELKLDTRGVKDVLKKRLKSYYKRQNLMHSAAANGNIDVYFDYICVVDYEATCEENNPPDYLHEIIEFPMVLIDTHTLEIVSW
;
A
#
# COMPACT_ATOMS: atom_id res chain seq x y z
N MET A 1 -53.50 26.79 -47.18
CA MET A 1 -53.78 25.35 -47.32
C MET A 1 -52.51 24.60 -46.93
N GLU A 2 -52.38 23.87 -45.82
CA GLU A 2 -53.06 23.81 -44.51
C GLU A 2 -52.12 22.97 -43.60
N SER A 3 -51.92 23.28 -42.30
CA SER A 3 -52.74 22.83 -41.15
C SER A 3 -52.90 21.29 -41.12
N GLN A 4 -52.62 20.52 -40.06
CA GLN A 4 -52.50 20.73 -38.59
C GLN A 4 -51.40 19.78 -38.04
N LYS A 5 -50.65 19.98 -36.94
CA LYS A 5 -50.86 20.50 -35.56
C LYS A 5 -51.44 19.51 -34.52
N LYS A 6 -50.56 18.83 -33.76
CA LYS A 6 -50.64 18.44 -32.31
C LYS A 6 -49.30 17.77 -31.93
N SER A 7 -48.48 18.12 -30.93
CA SER A 7 -48.56 18.94 -29.68
C SER A 7 -48.93 18.18 -28.39
N ILE A 8 -48.36 18.65 -27.27
CA ILE A 8 -48.61 18.35 -25.83
C ILE A 8 -47.63 17.36 -25.12
N GLN A 9 -46.64 17.95 -24.44
CA GLN A 9 -46.11 17.56 -23.10
C GLN A 9 -46.89 18.37 -22.01
N PRO A 10 -46.58 18.41 -20.69
CA PRO A 10 -45.60 17.68 -19.84
C PRO A 10 -46.34 16.96 -18.65
N ALA A 11 -45.98 16.88 -17.34
CA ALA A 11 -44.91 17.42 -16.49
C ALA A 11 -44.85 16.73 -15.09
N ASN A 12 -43.76 16.93 -14.32
CA ASN A 12 -43.70 16.91 -12.83
C ASN A 12 -43.90 15.52 -12.13
N LYS A 13 -43.47 15.20 -10.89
CA LYS A 13 -42.67 15.80 -9.77
C LYS A 13 -42.39 14.68 -8.69
N THR A 14 -41.60 14.75 -7.59
CA THR A 14 -40.77 15.76 -6.87
C THR A 14 -39.67 15.07 -6.01
N SER A 15 -38.58 15.79 -5.68
CA SER A 15 -37.78 15.82 -4.40
C SER A 15 -37.30 14.58 -3.60
N ALA A 16 -36.08 14.71 -3.05
CA ALA A 16 -35.57 14.17 -1.76
C ALA A 16 -35.29 12.64 -1.66
N SER A 17 -34.35 12.14 -0.83
CA SER A 17 -33.24 12.74 -0.04
C SER A 17 -32.22 11.67 0.42
N GLU A 18 -30.99 12.12 0.73
CA GLU A 18 -30.04 11.67 1.78
C GLU A 18 -29.86 10.17 2.19
N GLU A 19 -28.60 9.73 2.06
CA GLU A 19 -27.73 9.02 3.04
C GLU A 19 -28.05 7.60 3.61
N ASP A 20 -27.02 6.74 3.44
CA ASP A 20 -26.43 5.78 4.41
C ASP A 20 -27.08 4.45 4.85
N LYS A 21 -26.16 3.50 5.17
CA LYS A 21 -26.30 2.33 6.07
C LYS A 21 -27.16 1.13 5.60
N GLU A 22 -26.94 -0.12 6.02
CA GLU A 22 -25.84 -0.70 6.82
C GLU A 22 -25.55 -2.17 6.39
N GLU A 23 -24.79 -2.90 7.22
CA GLU A 23 -24.32 -4.29 7.06
C GLU A 23 -25.45 -5.34 6.89
N GLN A 24 -25.14 -6.52 6.31
CA GLN A 24 -25.20 -7.78 7.07
C GLN A 24 -24.46 -8.95 6.35
N CYS A 25 -23.82 -9.82 7.13
CA CYS A 25 -23.23 -11.08 6.65
C CYS A 25 -24.25 -12.23 6.53
N CYS A 26 -24.01 -13.17 5.61
CA CYS A 26 -24.58 -14.51 5.67
C CYS A 26 -23.46 -15.53 5.90
N ALA A 27 -23.48 -16.21 7.04
CA ALA A 27 -22.58 -17.33 7.34
C ALA A 27 -23.11 -18.64 6.73
N ASN A 28 -22.25 -19.64 6.64
CA ASN A 28 -22.64 -21.05 6.77
C ASN A 28 -21.53 -21.80 7.51
N THR A 29 -21.91 -22.78 8.31
CA THR A 29 -21.04 -23.40 9.33
C THR A 29 -20.93 -24.90 9.15
N SER A 30 -19.73 -25.43 9.39
CA SER A 30 -19.54 -26.78 9.90
C SER A 30 -18.45 -26.75 10.98
N CYS A 31 -18.72 -27.35 12.12
CA CYS A 31 -17.86 -27.27 13.31
C CYS A 31 -17.02 -28.54 13.46
N GLU A 32 -15.86 -28.43 14.09
CA GLU A 32 -15.16 -29.56 14.70
C GLU A 32 -15.08 -29.33 16.23
N GLU A 33 -15.01 -30.43 17.00
CA GLU A 33 -15.22 -30.40 18.45
C GLU A 33 -13.96 -30.04 19.26
N SER A 34 -14.19 -29.61 20.51
CA SER A 34 -13.17 -29.06 21.40
C SER A 34 -12.38 -30.14 22.15
N GLU A 35 -11.09 -30.30 21.85
CA GLU A 35 -10.13 -30.86 22.81
C GLU A 35 -9.57 -29.76 23.73
N LYS A 36 -9.36 -30.11 25.00
CA LYS A 36 -8.93 -29.16 26.03
C LYS A 36 -7.42 -28.90 25.96
N GLN A 37 -7.01 -27.64 26.01
CA GLN A 37 -5.63 -27.26 26.35
C GLN A 37 -5.59 -26.37 27.59
N GLU A 38 -4.59 -26.62 28.42
CA GLU A 38 -4.30 -25.89 29.66
C GLU A 38 -4.03 -24.39 29.40
N PRO A 39 -4.23 -23.52 30.40
CA PRO A 39 -3.98 -22.08 30.27
C PRO A 39 -2.49 -21.77 30.17
N SER A 40 -1.93 -21.92 28.97
CA SER A 40 -0.53 -21.59 28.69
C SER A 40 -0.29 -20.10 28.98
N SER A 41 0.77 -19.81 29.75
CA SER A 41 1.16 -18.44 30.10
C SER A 41 1.40 -17.58 28.86
N PRO A 42 1.13 -16.26 28.92
CA PRO A 42 1.28 -15.38 27.78
C PRO A 42 2.75 -15.34 27.34
N LYS A 43 3.06 -16.05 26.25
CA LYS A 43 4.34 -15.93 25.56
C LYS A 43 4.52 -14.46 25.16
N GLN A 44 5.62 -13.85 25.60
CA GLN A 44 6.01 -12.53 25.11
C GLN A 44 6.36 -12.65 23.63
N GLY A 45 5.39 -12.37 22.76
CA GLY A 45 5.59 -12.40 21.32
C GLY A 45 6.42 -11.20 20.84
N ASP A 46 6.89 -11.26 19.60
CA ASP A 46 7.84 -10.31 19.00
C ASP A 46 7.33 -8.86 18.89
N PHE A 47 6.05 -8.64 19.22
CA PHE A 47 5.38 -7.35 19.27
C PHE A 47 5.16 -6.81 20.70
N SER A 48 5.86 -7.36 21.71
CA SER A 48 5.75 -6.96 23.11
C SER A 48 6.33 -5.57 23.42
N ASP A 49 7.14 -5.00 22.52
CA ASP A 49 7.73 -3.66 22.67
C ASP A 49 6.63 -2.55 22.62
N PRO A 50 6.55 -1.66 23.63
CA PRO A 50 5.67 -0.49 23.63
C PRO A 50 5.69 0.33 22.33
N VAL A 51 6.82 0.39 21.62
CA VAL A 51 6.96 1.09 20.34
C VAL A 51 5.96 0.58 19.29
N TYR A 52 5.63 -0.72 19.27
CA TYR A 52 4.61 -1.25 18.36
C TYR A 52 3.20 -0.74 18.67
N LYS A 53 2.89 -0.45 19.94
CA LYS A 53 1.60 0.13 20.36
C LYS A 53 1.46 1.57 19.84
N GLU A 54 2.53 2.36 19.90
CA GLU A 54 2.56 3.71 19.33
C GLU A 54 2.45 3.71 17.80
N ILE A 55 3.21 2.82 17.14
CA ILE A 55 3.12 2.60 15.69
C ILE A 55 1.69 2.17 15.28
N ALA A 56 1.01 1.34 16.06
CA ALA A 56 -0.38 0.95 15.81
C ALA A 56 -1.36 2.15 15.91
N VAL A 57 -1.19 3.03 16.90
CA VAL A 57 -2.00 4.26 17.04
C VAL A 57 -1.75 5.20 15.85
N ALA A 58 -0.49 5.42 15.45
CA ALA A 58 -0.13 6.21 14.29
C ALA A 58 -0.72 5.64 12.99
N ASN A 59 -0.59 4.32 12.77
CA ASN A 59 -1.18 3.60 11.64
C ASN A 59 -2.70 3.77 11.55
N GLY A 60 -3.39 3.71 12.70
CA GLY A 60 -4.84 3.94 12.80
C GLY A 60 -5.24 5.35 12.38
N THR A 61 -4.47 6.37 12.76
CA THR A 61 -4.72 7.75 12.35
C THR A 61 -4.43 7.98 10.86
N ILE A 62 -3.33 7.44 10.33
CA ILE A 62 -3.00 7.51 8.88
C ILE A 62 -4.08 6.82 8.02
N ASN A 63 -4.66 5.71 8.48
CA ASN A 63 -5.76 5.04 7.78
C ASN A 63 -7.00 5.94 7.60
N ARG A 64 -7.29 6.80 8.58
CA ARG A 64 -8.46 7.71 8.59
C ARG A 64 -8.28 8.96 7.74
N MET A 65 -7.06 9.32 7.35
CA MET A 65 -6.81 10.55 6.58
C MET A 65 -7.40 10.50 5.16
N ASN A 66 -7.87 11.65 4.67
CA ASN A 66 -8.19 11.85 3.26
C ASN A 66 -6.91 12.06 2.42
N ARG A 67 -7.02 12.11 1.08
CA ARG A 67 -5.84 12.18 0.20
C ARG A 67 -5.02 13.45 0.45
N ASP A 68 -5.67 14.59 0.62
CA ASP A 68 -5.00 15.88 0.66
C ASP A 68 -4.39 16.16 2.04
N GLN A 69 -4.97 15.60 3.11
CA GLN A 69 -4.33 15.47 4.43
C GLN A 69 -3.06 14.61 4.37
N LEU A 70 -3.07 13.48 3.64
CA LEU A 70 -1.89 12.65 3.43
C LEU A 70 -0.81 13.40 2.61
N CYS A 71 -1.21 14.14 1.56
CA CYS A 71 -0.32 15.00 0.79
C CYS A 71 0.30 16.10 1.66
N ALA A 72 -0.51 16.81 2.47
CA ALA A 72 -0.04 17.86 3.37
C ALA A 72 0.95 17.32 4.41
N LYS A 73 0.66 16.16 5.02
CA LYS A 73 1.61 15.51 5.95
C LYS A 73 2.87 14.98 5.26
N CYS A 74 2.81 14.53 4.01
CA CYS A 74 4.02 14.24 3.24
C CYS A 74 4.85 15.52 3.04
N ALA A 75 4.24 16.63 2.60
CA ALA A 75 4.93 17.89 2.36
C ALA A 75 5.57 18.49 3.63
N GLU A 76 4.85 18.48 4.75
CA GLU A 76 5.32 18.89 6.08
C GLU A 76 6.59 18.12 6.50
N LEU A 77 6.62 16.81 6.23
CA LEU A 77 7.74 15.91 6.52
C LEU A 77 8.81 15.86 5.39
N LYS A 78 8.71 16.73 4.37
CA LYS A 78 9.57 16.78 3.18
C LYS A 78 9.64 15.46 2.39
N LEU A 79 8.57 14.67 2.44
CA LEU A 79 8.40 13.43 1.68
C LEU A 79 7.70 13.71 0.34
N ASP A 80 7.97 12.86 -0.66
CA ASP A 80 7.29 12.93 -1.95
C ASP A 80 5.75 12.90 -1.79
N THR A 81 5.06 13.82 -2.45
CA THR A 81 3.61 14.00 -2.42
C THR A 81 2.89 13.34 -3.60
N ARG A 82 3.63 12.76 -4.56
CA ARG A 82 3.09 12.11 -5.76
C ARG A 82 2.55 10.70 -5.44
N GLY A 83 1.52 10.30 -6.17
CA GLY A 83 0.92 8.96 -6.13
C GLY A 83 -0.55 8.94 -5.66
N VAL A 84 -1.14 7.75 -5.67
CA VAL A 84 -2.51 7.51 -5.20
C VAL A 84 -2.59 7.42 -3.67
N LYS A 85 -3.81 7.47 -3.10
CA LYS A 85 -4.05 7.55 -1.64
C LYS A 85 -3.26 6.51 -0.84
N ASP A 86 -3.18 5.27 -1.31
CA ASP A 86 -2.54 4.18 -0.59
C ASP A 86 -1.01 4.15 -0.71
N VAL A 87 -0.45 4.75 -1.78
CA VAL A 87 1.00 5.04 -1.86
C VAL A 87 1.38 6.05 -0.79
N LEU A 88 0.58 7.11 -0.61
CA LEU A 88 0.80 8.13 0.43
C LEU A 88 0.64 7.53 1.84
N LYS A 89 -0.36 6.68 2.08
CA LYS A 89 -0.47 5.91 3.34
C LYS A 89 0.78 5.06 3.57
N LYS A 90 1.22 4.25 2.58
CA LYS A 90 2.41 3.39 2.70
C LYS A 90 3.67 4.19 3.00
N ARG A 91 3.84 5.35 2.34
CA ARG A 91 4.95 6.29 2.56
C ARG A 91 4.98 6.84 3.98
N LEU A 92 3.86 7.35 4.49
CA LEU A 92 3.76 7.87 5.86
C LEU A 92 3.92 6.78 6.93
N LYS A 93 3.29 5.61 6.76
CA LYS A 93 3.48 4.47 7.68
C LYS A 93 4.94 4.00 7.73
N SER A 94 5.60 3.94 6.58
CA SER A 94 7.03 3.60 6.48
C SER A 94 7.92 4.65 7.16
N TYR A 95 7.59 5.94 7.02
CA TYR A 95 8.29 7.03 7.72
C TYR A 95 8.19 6.88 9.24
N TYR A 96 6.98 6.82 9.81
CA TYR A 96 6.81 6.71 11.26
C TYR A 96 7.30 5.37 11.82
N LYS A 97 7.17 4.25 11.09
CA LYS A 97 7.80 2.98 11.48
C LYS A 97 9.32 3.14 11.59
N ARG A 98 9.97 3.75 10.60
CA ARG A 98 11.42 3.98 10.63
C ARG A 98 11.82 4.96 11.73
N GLN A 99 11.14 6.09 11.89
CA GLN A 99 11.44 7.07 12.94
C GLN A 99 11.40 6.42 14.34
N ASN A 100 10.33 5.69 14.66
CA ASN A 100 10.17 5.07 15.96
C ASN A 100 11.14 3.88 16.18
N LEU A 101 11.35 3.03 15.16
CA LEU A 101 12.28 1.89 15.28
C LEU A 101 13.76 2.28 15.18
N MET A 102 14.13 3.38 14.53
CA MET A 102 15.51 3.88 14.55
C MET A 102 15.87 4.40 15.94
N HIS A 103 14.93 5.03 16.65
CA HIS A 103 15.14 5.46 18.04
C HIS A 103 15.32 4.26 19.01
N SER A 104 14.66 3.11 18.78
CA SER A 104 14.86 1.91 19.62
C SER A 104 16.02 1.02 19.15
N ALA A 105 16.26 0.88 17.85
CA ALA A 105 17.40 0.11 17.31
C ALA A 105 18.75 0.74 17.69
N ALA A 106 18.83 2.08 17.72
CA ALA A 106 20.01 2.81 18.21
C ALA A 106 20.31 2.55 19.70
N ALA A 107 19.33 2.13 20.50
CA ALA A 107 19.52 1.70 21.88
C ALA A 107 19.87 0.21 22.01
N ASN A 108 19.40 -0.63 21.08
CA ASN A 108 19.51 -2.09 21.17
C ASN A 108 20.67 -2.71 20.36
N GLY A 109 21.41 -1.92 19.57
CA GLY A 109 22.67 -2.33 18.94
C GLY A 109 22.57 -3.46 17.91
N ASN A 110 21.35 -3.77 17.45
CA ASN A 110 21.11 -4.84 16.49
C ASN A 110 21.44 -4.33 15.07
N ILE A 111 22.63 -4.69 14.59
CA ILE A 111 23.08 -4.35 13.23
C ILE A 111 22.31 -5.18 12.20
N ASP A 112 21.21 -4.60 11.70
CA ASP A 112 20.38 -5.20 10.65
C ASP A 112 21.25 -5.45 9.40
N VAL A 113 21.29 -6.70 8.93
CA VAL A 113 22.29 -7.19 7.95
C VAL A 113 21.82 -6.84 6.54
N TYR A 114 21.83 -5.54 6.25
CA TYR A 114 21.59 -5.01 4.91
C TYR A 114 22.78 -5.25 3.98
N PHE A 115 22.50 -5.41 2.69
CA PHE A 115 23.52 -5.40 1.64
C PHE A 115 24.00 -3.97 1.41
N ASP A 116 25.32 -3.74 1.36
CA ASP A 116 25.89 -2.42 1.07
C ASP A 116 25.54 -1.91 -0.34
N TYR A 117 25.33 -2.84 -1.28
CA TYR A 117 24.99 -2.52 -2.67
C TYR A 117 23.86 -3.40 -3.20
N ILE A 118 23.03 -2.84 -4.08
CA ILE A 118 22.05 -3.54 -4.89
C ILE A 118 22.50 -3.45 -6.35
N CYS A 119 22.75 -4.60 -6.97
CA CYS A 119 22.99 -4.72 -8.40
C CYS A 119 21.64 -4.96 -9.11
N VAL A 120 21.23 -4.04 -9.96
CA VAL A 120 20.03 -4.14 -10.81
C VAL A 120 20.49 -4.50 -12.22
N VAL A 121 19.84 -5.47 -12.85
CA VAL A 121 20.10 -5.92 -14.22
C VAL A 121 18.75 -6.07 -14.92
N ASP A 122 18.63 -5.53 -16.13
CA ASP A 122 17.37 -5.45 -16.88
C ASP A 122 17.64 -5.82 -18.34
N TYR A 123 17.48 -7.11 -18.68
CA TYR A 123 17.91 -7.64 -19.97
C TYR A 123 16.94 -7.32 -21.10
N GLU A 124 17.42 -6.71 -22.18
CA GLU A 124 16.71 -6.72 -23.46
C GLU A 124 17.02 -8.01 -24.21
N ALA A 125 16.01 -8.59 -24.85
CA ALA A 125 16.10 -9.86 -25.55
C ALA A 125 15.39 -9.82 -26.92
N THR A 126 15.74 -10.75 -27.81
CA THR A 126 15.00 -10.95 -29.07
C THR A 126 13.53 -11.30 -28.78
N CYS A 127 12.62 -10.87 -29.66
CA CYS A 127 11.19 -11.16 -29.57
C CYS A 127 10.50 -11.09 -30.95
N GLU A 128 9.27 -11.59 -31.03
CA GLU A 128 8.39 -11.47 -32.21
C GLU A 128 7.14 -10.66 -31.88
N GLU A 129 6.51 -10.06 -32.91
CA GLU A 129 5.38 -9.12 -32.81
C GLU A 129 4.20 -9.62 -31.97
N ASN A 130 3.95 -10.94 -31.95
CA ASN A 130 2.86 -11.57 -31.21
C ASN A 130 3.29 -12.24 -29.89
N ASN A 131 4.57 -12.11 -29.51
CA ASN A 131 5.23 -12.74 -28.36
C ASN A 131 4.79 -14.21 -28.10
N PRO A 132 5.02 -15.13 -29.07
CA PRO A 132 4.60 -16.52 -28.94
C PRO A 132 5.37 -17.22 -27.80
N PRO A 133 4.70 -18.07 -26.99
CA PRO A 133 5.26 -18.60 -25.74
C PRO A 133 6.42 -19.59 -25.93
N ASP A 134 6.54 -20.18 -27.13
CA ASP A 134 7.59 -21.14 -27.47
C ASP A 134 8.80 -20.47 -28.18
N TYR A 135 8.87 -19.12 -28.19
CA TYR A 135 9.96 -18.38 -28.81
C TYR A 135 11.27 -18.52 -28.02
N LEU A 136 12.38 -18.72 -28.72
CA LEU A 136 13.72 -18.80 -28.13
C LEU A 136 14.33 -17.40 -28.00
N HIS A 137 14.04 -16.75 -26.88
CA HIS A 137 14.61 -15.44 -26.53
C HIS A 137 16.13 -15.53 -26.30
N GLU A 138 16.89 -14.70 -27.01
CA GLU A 138 18.33 -14.51 -26.84
C GLU A 138 18.60 -13.10 -26.29
N ILE A 139 19.51 -12.98 -25.31
CA ILE A 139 19.85 -11.68 -24.69
C ILE A 139 20.64 -10.83 -25.70
N ILE A 140 20.17 -9.60 -25.95
CA ILE A 140 20.79 -8.63 -26.88
C ILE A 140 21.34 -7.38 -26.17
N GLU A 141 20.85 -7.05 -24.97
CA GLU A 141 21.45 -6.03 -24.10
C GLU A 141 21.56 -6.53 -22.65
N PHE A 142 22.62 -6.11 -21.97
CA PHE A 142 22.93 -6.48 -20.58
C PHE A 142 23.37 -5.22 -19.81
N PRO A 143 22.45 -4.26 -19.57
CA PRO A 143 22.73 -3.11 -18.71
C PRO A 143 22.80 -3.57 -17.24
N MET A 144 23.66 -2.90 -16.46
CA MET A 144 23.84 -3.16 -15.03
C MET A 144 23.91 -1.82 -14.29
N VAL A 145 23.15 -1.67 -13.21
CA VAL A 145 23.13 -0.47 -12.37
C VAL A 145 23.45 -0.86 -10.93
N LEU A 146 24.55 -0.34 -10.38
CA LEU A 146 24.96 -0.59 -9.01
C LEU A 146 24.52 0.59 -8.12
N ILE A 147 23.67 0.30 -7.14
CA ILE A 147 23.11 1.28 -6.20
C ILE A 147 23.75 1.05 -4.82
N ASP A 148 24.31 2.10 -4.23
CA ASP A 148 24.78 2.09 -2.83
C ASP A 148 23.58 2.26 -1.88
N THR A 149 23.43 1.40 -0.88
CA THR A 149 22.26 1.42 0.01
C THR A 149 22.37 2.40 1.17
N HIS A 150 23.58 2.90 1.46
CA HIS A 150 23.86 3.91 2.48
C HIS A 150 23.61 5.32 1.95
N THR A 151 23.99 5.60 0.70
CA THR A 151 23.76 6.90 0.04
C THR A 151 22.42 6.96 -0.71
N LEU A 152 21.92 5.80 -1.17
CA LEU A 152 20.81 5.68 -2.13
C LEU A 152 21.10 6.28 -3.52
N GLU A 153 22.39 6.43 -3.86
CA GLU A 153 22.86 6.91 -5.15
C GLU A 153 23.35 5.74 -6.04
N ILE A 154 23.35 5.97 -7.36
CA ILE A 154 23.96 5.04 -8.32
C ILE A 154 25.46 5.30 -8.35
N VAL A 155 26.26 4.24 -8.17
CA VAL A 155 27.73 4.30 -8.15
C VAL A 155 28.40 3.64 -9.37
N SER A 156 27.64 2.86 -10.16
CA SER A 156 28.09 2.32 -11.46
C SER A 156 26.92 2.08 -12.41
N TRP A 157 27.22 2.24 -13.70
CA TRP A 157 26.40 2.01 -14.89
C TRP A 157 27.33 1.64 -16.06
#